data_AF-A0A3D1SP05-F1
#
_entry.id   AF-A0A3D1SP05-F1
#
_cell.length_a   1.000
_cell.length_b   1.000
_cell.length_c   1.000
_cell.angle_alpha   90.00
_cell.angle_beta   90.00
_cell.angle_gamma   90.00
#
_symmetry.space_group_name_H-M   'P 1'
#
loop_
_entity.id
_entity.type
_entity.pdbx_description
1 polymer ?
#
loop_
_entity_poly.entity_id
_entity_poly.type
_entity_poly.pdbx_seq_one_letter_code
_entity_poly.pdbx_strand_id
1 'polypeptide(L)'
;MIPIHDTPSSSQQEAWVFGWDPTPGIVSVWANREGRAIVWRREGERITYTTERFRPWLFATTLSDLTHLGQSLLPYHAPAGDSALVSYREMAGPDGSYRYVLSAR
;
A
#
# COMPACT_ATOMS: atom_id res chain seq x y z
N MET A 1 -34.52 16.35 14.42
CA MET A 1 -34.01 15.41 15.43
C MET A 1 -32.70 14.87 14.90
N ILE A 2 -31.57 15.32 15.44
CA ILE A 2 -30.22 14.87 15.02
C ILE A 2 -29.96 13.55 15.77
N PRO A 3 -29.54 12.46 15.11
CA PRO A 3 -29.20 11.25 15.83
C PRO A 3 -27.98 11.53 16.71
N ILE A 4 -28.10 11.23 17.99
CA ILE A 4 -26.99 11.24 18.94
C ILE A 4 -26.18 10.00 18.59
N HIS A 5 -24.97 10.16 18.04
CA HIS A 5 -24.05 9.04 17.92
C HIS A 5 -23.56 8.70 19.32
N ASP A 6 -23.91 7.51 19.82
CA ASP A 6 -23.33 6.99 21.05
C ASP A 6 -21.81 6.89 20.87
N THR A 7 -21.08 7.50 21.80
CA THR A 7 -19.61 7.37 21.84
C THR A 7 -19.26 5.91 22.11
N PRO A 8 -18.44 5.26 21.27
CA PRO A 8 -18.06 3.87 21.46
C PRO A 8 -17.34 3.70 22.80
N SER A 9 -17.63 2.62 23.51
CA SER A 9 -16.97 2.30 24.78
C SER A 9 -15.46 2.04 24.58
N SER A 10 -14.66 2.12 25.64
CA SER A 10 -13.23 1.79 25.60
C SER A 10 -12.97 0.39 25.03
N SER A 11 -13.84 -0.58 25.36
CA SER A 11 -13.74 -1.95 24.83
C SER A 11 -14.09 -2.05 23.35
N GLN A 12 -15.04 -1.25 22.84
CA GLN A 12 -15.30 -1.17 21.40
C GLN A 12 -14.14 -0.51 20.64
N GLN A 13 -13.53 0.51 21.21
CA GLN A 13 -12.37 1.17 20.61
C GLN A 13 -11.16 0.22 20.56
N GLU A 14 -10.92 -0.54 21.62
CA GLU A 14 -9.93 -1.63 21.62
C GLU A 14 -10.29 -2.71 20.59
N ALA A 15 -11.57 -3.06 20.45
CA ALA A 15 -12.04 -4.02 19.45
C ALA A 15 -11.69 -3.58 18.02
N TRP A 16 -11.81 -2.29 17.71
CA TRP A 16 -11.45 -1.73 16.41
C TRP A 16 -9.95 -1.65 16.17
N VAL A 17 -9.17 -1.22 17.17
CA VAL A 17 -7.70 -1.10 17.05
C VAL A 17 -7.05 -2.47 16.88
N PHE A 18 -7.57 -3.48 17.57
CA PHE A 18 -7.01 -4.83 17.59
C PHE A 18 -7.79 -5.83 16.72
N GLY A 19 -8.80 -5.39 15.98
CA GLY A 19 -9.54 -6.18 14.98
C GLY A 19 -10.30 -7.38 15.55
N TRP A 20 -10.74 -7.33 16.82
CA TRP A 20 -11.62 -8.34 17.43
C TRP A 20 -13.10 -7.93 17.47
N ASP A 21 -13.43 -6.79 16.85
CA ASP A 21 -14.81 -6.41 16.60
C ASP A 21 -15.45 -7.25 15.46
N PRO A 22 -16.79 -7.32 15.37
CA PRO A 22 -17.49 -8.14 14.40
C PRO A 22 -17.48 -7.59 12.95
N THR A 23 -16.75 -6.50 12.65
CA THR A 23 -16.69 -5.98 11.28
C THR A 23 -16.08 -7.02 10.34
N PRO A 24 -16.80 -7.49 9.30
CA PRO A 24 -16.25 -8.39 8.30
C PRO A 24 -15.19 -7.64 7.49
N GLY A 25 -13.95 -8.14 7.47
CA GLY A 25 -12.84 -7.43 6.81
C GLY A 25 -11.48 -8.09 6.95
N ILE A 26 -10.45 -7.39 6.47
CA ILE A 26 -9.04 -7.77 6.62
C ILE A 26 -8.66 -7.57 8.09
N VAL A 27 -8.22 -8.64 8.74
CA VAL A 27 -7.82 -8.67 10.16
C VAL A 27 -6.35 -8.30 10.32
N SER A 28 -5.52 -8.69 9.34
CA SER A 28 -4.09 -8.38 9.34
C SER A 28 -3.54 -8.46 7.92
N VAL A 29 -2.51 -7.67 7.64
CA VAL A 29 -1.69 -7.78 6.43
C VAL A 29 -0.23 -7.87 6.85
N TRP A 30 0.45 -8.92 6.41
CA TRP A 30 1.89 -9.04 6.50
C TRP A 30 2.47 -8.95 5.10
N ALA A 31 3.21 -7.89 4.81
CA ALA A 31 3.84 -7.65 3.53
C ALA A 31 5.36 -7.65 3.68
N ASN A 32 6.06 -8.21 2.68
CA ASN A 32 7.53 -8.23 2.66
C ASN A 32 8.10 -7.45 1.47
N ARG A 33 9.43 -7.30 1.47
CA ARG A 33 10.17 -6.57 0.42
C ARG A 33 10.20 -7.29 -0.94
N GLU A 34 9.76 -8.55 -1.01
CA GLU A 34 9.68 -9.33 -2.25
C GLU A 34 8.34 -9.13 -2.99
N GLY A 35 7.52 -8.18 -2.54
CA GLY A 35 6.21 -7.94 -3.15
C GLY A 35 5.20 -9.04 -2.84
N ARG A 36 5.34 -9.75 -1.72
CA ARG A 36 4.33 -10.72 -1.24
C ARG A 36 3.61 -10.17 -0.02
N ALA A 37 2.29 -10.31 -0.02
CA ALA A 37 1.45 -10.03 1.12
C ALA A 37 0.65 -11.29 1.51
N ILE A 38 0.62 -11.59 2.81
CA ILE A 38 -0.36 -12.50 3.38
C ILE A 38 -1.46 -11.63 3.98
N VAL A 39 -2.69 -11.84 3.51
CA VAL A 39 -3.88 -11.10 3.94
C VAL A 39 -4.75 -12.05 4.73
N TRP A 40 -4.91 -11.81 6.02
CA TRP A 40 -5.85 -12.55 6.85
C TRP A 40 -7.19 -11.84 6.84
N ARG A 41 -8.27 -12.60 6.60
CA ARG A 41 -9.63 -12.08 6.56
C ARG A 41 -10.52 -12.88 7.51
N ARG A 42 -11.48 -12.20 8.13
CA ARG A 42 -12.56 -12.84 8.88
C ARG A 42 -13.75 -13.09 7.96
N GLU A 43 -14.17 -14.34 7.85
CA GLU A 43 -15.36 -14.79 7.12
C GLU A 43 -16.30 -15.49 8.10
N GLY A 44 -17.22 -14.71 8.69
CA GLY A 44 -18.03 -15.16 9.83
C GLY A 44 -17.15 -15.47 11.04
N GLU A 45 -17.24 -16.69 11.57
CA GLU A 45 -16.43 -17.15 12.71
C GLU A 45 -15.05 -17.72 12.29
N ARG A 46 -14.75 -17.76 10.98
CA ARG A 46 -13.50 -18.32 10.47
C ARG A 46 -12.50 -17.23 10.13
N ILE A 47 -11.21 -17.52 10.34
CA ILE A 47 -10.10 -16.73 9.82
C ILE A 47 -9.51 -17.49 8.63
N THR A 48 -9.54 -16.86 7.45
CA THR A 48 -8.88 -17.35 6.23
C THR A 48 -7.67 -16.48 5.93
N TYR A 49 -6.76 -16.98 5.09
CA TYR A 49 -5.68 -16.16 4.56
C TYR A 49 -5.52 -16.37 3.06
N THR A 50 -5.15 -15.31 2.34
CA THR A 50 -4.70 -15.38 0.95
C THR A 50 -3.27 -14.87 0.84
N THR A 51 -2.54 -15.37 -0.17
CA THR A 51 -1.24 -14.82 -0.54
C THR A 51 -1.39 -14.03 -1.82
N GLU A 52 -1.09 -12.74 -1.75
CA GLU A 52 -1.18 -11.82 -2.87
C GLU A 52 0.23 -11.38 -3.30
N ARG A 53 0.38 -11.07 -4.58
CA ARG A 53 1.55 -10.34 -5.08
C ARG A 53 1.20 -8.87 -5.28
N PHE A 54 2.10 -8.00 -4.88
CA PHE A 54 2.00 -6.56 -5.12
C PHE A 54 3.33 -6.03 -5.64
N ARG A 55 3.28 -4.93 -6.38
CA ARG A 55 4.47 -4.16 -6.75
C ARG A 55 4.65 -3.06 -5.72
N PRO A 56 5.73 -3.06 -4.92
CA PRO A 56 6.00 -1.97 -3.99
C PRO A 56 6.06 -0.65 -4.74
N TRP A 57 5.45 0.38 -4.18
CA TRP A 57 5.45 1.71 -4.79
C TRP A 57 5.69 2.80 -3.75
N LEU A 58 6.26 3.91 -4.19
CA LEU A 58 6.59 5.07 -3.36
C LEU A 58 6.41 6.35 -4.17
N PHE A 59 5.91 7.40 -3.53
CA PHE A 59 5.94 8.73 -4.10
C PHE A 59 7.25 9.43 -3.77
N ALA A 60 7.87 10.06 -4.78
CA ALA A 60 9.05 10.89 -4.62
C ALA A 60 8.82 12.28 -5.21
N THR A 61 9.50 13.28 -4.64
CA THR A 61 9.50 14.66 -5.14
C THR A 61 10.52 14.86 -6.26
N THR A 62 11.56 14.02 -6.31
CA THR A 62 12.64 14.04 -7.30
C THR A 62 13.14 12.63 -7.60
N LEU A 63 13.79 12.46 -8.75
CA LEU A 63 14.54 11.25 -9.13
C LEU A 63 16.02 11.31 -8.76
N SER A 64 16.52 12.45 -8.25
CA SER A 64 17.94 12.65 -7.96
C SER A 64 18.54 11.58 -7.05
N ASP A 65 17.79 11.15 -6.03
CA ASP A 65 18.23 10.12 -5.07
C ASP A 65 18.38 8.72 -5.72
N LEU A 66 17.78 8.53 -6.90
CA LEU A 66 17.79 7.26 -7.65
C LEU A 66 18.79 7.25 -8.81
N THR A 67 19.56 8.32 -9.00
CA THR A 67 20.57 8.43 -10.09
C THR A 67 21.58 7.29 -10.07
N HIS A 68 21.91 6.77 -8.88
CA HIS A 68 22.81 5.63 -8.69
C HIS A 68 22.30 4.32 -9.34
N LEU A 69 21.01 4.22 -9.66
CA LEU A 69 20.44 3.04 -10.33
C LEU A 69 20.78 2.98 -11.83
N GLY A 70 21.19 4.10 -12.43
CA GLY A 70 21.57 4.16 -13.85
C GLY A 70 20.50 3.54 -14.76
N GLN A 71 20.90 2.55 -15.56
CA GLN A 71 20.01 1.83 -16.50
C GLN A 71 18.93 0.98 -15.82
N SER A 72 19.01 0.79 -14.50
CA SER A 72 18.00 0.05 -13.72
C SER A 72 16.80 0.91 -13.33
N LEU A 73 16.85 2.23 -13.58
CA LEU A 73 15.73 3.16 -13.44
C LEU A 73 15.22 3.56 -14.83
N LEU A 74 13.99 3.16 -15.17
CA LEU A 74 13.38 3.49 -16.46
C LEU A 74 12.01 4.15 -16.30
N PRO A 75 11.60 5.04 -17.22
CA PRO A 75 10.22 5.48 -17.30
C PRO A 75 9.30 4.26 -17.49
N TYR A 76 8.14 4.23 -16.82
CA TYR A 76 7.19 3.12 -16.86
C TYR A 76 6.73 2.79 -18.30
N HIS A 77 6.60 3.82 -19.15
CA HIS A 77 6.18 3.66 -20.55
C HIS A 77 7.34 3.38 -21.52
N ALA A 78 8.58 3.31 -21.05
CA ALA A 78 9.73 2.99 -21.89
C ALA A 78 9.71 1.51 -22.31
N PRO A 79 10.33 1.15 -23.46
CA PRO A 79 10.64 -0.23 -23.77
C PRO A 79 11.42 -0.86 -22.60
N ALA A 80 11.01 -2.04 -22.15
CA ALA A 80 11.56 -2.71 -20.96
C ALA A 80 11.29 -2.03 -19.60
N GLY A 81 10.42 -1.01 -19.53
CA GLY A 81 10.01 -0.36 -18.27
C GLY A 81 9.40 -1.33 -17.26
N ASP A 82 8.59 -2.30 -17.72
CA ASP A 82 8.03 -3.36 -16.87
C ASP A 82 9.05 -4.37 -16.33
N SER A 83 10.26 -4.41 -16.92
CA SER A 83 11.37 -5.28 -16.51
C SER A 83 12.48 -4.56 -15.75
N ALA A 84 12.43 -3.23 -15.65
CA ALA A 84 13.36 -2.48 -14.81
C ALA A 84 13.22 -2.89 -13.33
N LEU A 85 14.32 -2.80 -12.57
CA LEU A 85 14.26 -3.01 -11.11
C LEU A 85 13.39 -1.94 -10.45
N VAL A 86 13.50 -0.70 -10.92
CA VAL A 86 12.62 0.40 -10.54
C VAL A 86 12.13 1.10 -11.80
N SER A 87 10.81 1.27 -11.90
CA SER A 87 10.19 2.09 -12.93
C SER A 87 9.58 3.33 -12.31
N TYR A 88 9.43 4.42 -13.09
CA TYR A 88 8.78 5.63 -12.60
C TYR A 88 7.73 6.19 -13.55
N ARG A 89 6.69 6.80 -13.00
CA ARG A 89 5.72 7.61 -13.73
C ARG A 89 5.69 9.02 -13.14
N GLU A 90 5.90 10.01 -13.99
CA GLU A 90 5.71 11.42 -13.61
C GLU A 90 4.22 11.80 -13.72
N MET A 91 3.74 12.55 -12.73
CA MET A 91 2.38 13.06 -12.62
C MET A 91 2.40 14.59 -12.73
N ALA A 92 1.24 15.19 -12.99
CA ALA A 92 1.09 16.64 -12.93
C ALA A 92 1.24 17.14 -11.49
N GLY A 93 1.97 18.24 -11.30
CA GLY A 93 2.13 18.91 -10.02
C GLY A 93 3.23 19.97 -10.05
N PRO A 94 3.22 20.95 -9.12
CA PRO A 94 4.30 21.93 -8.99
C PRO A 94 5.64 21.27 -8.69
N ASP A 95 6.74 21.98 -8.94
CA ASP A 95 8.07 21.54 -8.50
C ASP A 95 8.10 21.34 -6.98
N GLY A 96 8.80 20.29 -6.53
CA GLY A 96 8.86 19.89 -5.12
C GLY A 96 7.63 19.12 -4.61
N SER A 97 6.58 18.95 -5.42
CA SER A 97 5.47 18.04 -5.09
C SER A 97 5.84 16.57 -5.34
N TYR A 98 5.10 15.66 -4.73
CA TYR A 98 5.24 14.21 -4.88
C TYR A 98 4.74 13.72 -6.25
N ARG A 99 5.44 14.12 -7.31
CA ARG A 99 5.02 13.89 -8.70
C ARG A 99 5.58 12.62 -9.34
N TYR A 100 6.53 11.94 -8.71
CA TYR A 100 7.06 10.68 -9.24
C TYR A 100 6.48 9.50 -8.49
N VAL A 101 5.71 8.63 -9.17
CA VAL A 101 5.34 7.30 -8.68
C VAL A 101 6.45 6.35 -9.06
N LEU A 102 7.16 5.83 -8.07
CA LEU A 102 8.16 4.78 -8.23
C LEU A 102 7.48 3.42 -8.02
N SER A 103 7.84 2.43 -8.83
CA SER A 103 7.35 1.06 -8.70
C SER A 103 8.51 0.07 -8.83
N ALA A 104 8.67 -0.81 -7.85
CA ALA A 104 9.63 -1.90 -7.87
C ALA A 104 9.03 -3.18 -8.49
N ARG A 105 9.89 -3.99 -9.10
CA ARG A 105 9.52 -5.31 -9.64
C ARG A 105 9.66 -6.42 -8.59
#